data_AF-A3ZLF0-F1
#
_entry.id   AF-A3ZLF0-F1
#
_cell.length_a   1.000
_cell.length_b   1.000
_cell.length_c   1.000
_cell.angle_alpha   90.00
_cell.angle_beta   90.00
_cell.angle_gamma   90.00
#
_symmetry.space_group_name_H-M   'P 1'
#
loop_
_entity.id
_entity.type
_entity.pdbx_description
1 polymer ?
#
loop_
_entity_poly.entity_id
_entity_poly.type
_entity_poly.pdbx_seq_one_letter_code
_entity_poly.pdbx_strand_id
1 'polypeptide(L)'
;MLRDAKKRGTELGKLASLHMDHGQLVPDPIVVQIVGERLDRSDCQRGCLLDGFPRTIGQAKALDDYLHQQNKDLDLVLTLDVNQEELFRRLLDRSVKEGRVDDTPETIRKRMRIYQERTSPLLDYYQEKGILRNVDGMGTPAEVFTRIKAIVDGVGKDLRGD
;
A
#
# COMPACT_ATOMS: atom_id res chain seq x y z
N MET A 1 -8.63 -6.23 1.39
CA MET A 1 -9.32 -5.75 2.61
C MET A 1 -10.78 -5.42 2.36
N LEU A 2 -11.13 -4.42 1.52
CA LEU A 2 -12.55 -4.05 1.25
C LEU A 2 -13.44 -5.22 0.79
N ARG A 3 -12.96 -6.04 -0.15
CA ARG A 3 -13.69 -7.24 -0.62
C ARG A 3 -13.94 -8.27 0.50
N ASP A 4 -13.00 -8.42 1.42
CA ASP A 4 -13.12 -9.34 2.57
C ASP A 4 -14.10 -8.79 3.62
N ALA A 5 -14.03 -7.49 3.94
CA ALA A 5 -15.01 -6.83 4.81
C ALA A 5 -16.44 -6.97 4.27
N LYS A 6 -16.63 -6.80 2.95
CA LYS A 6 -17.92 -7.06 2.27
C LYS A 6 -18.34 -8.52 2.39
N LYS A 7 -17.44 -9.47 2.10
CA LYS A 7 -17.73 -10.91 2.17
C LYS A 7 -18.12 -11.37 3.59
N ARG A 8 -17.50 -10.80 4.62
CA ARG A 8 -17.79 -11.09 6.04
C ARG A 8 -19.01 -10.33 6.58
N GLY A 9 -19.55 -9.37 5.83
CA GLY A 9 -20.73 -8.60 6.24
C GLY A 9 -20.51 -7.71 7.46
N THR A 10 -19.29 -7.22 7.71
CA THR A 10 -19.03 -6.29 8.81
C THR A 10 -19.78 -4.98 8.59
N GLU A 11 -20.10 -4.24 9.66
CA GLU A 11 -20.81 -2.96 9.55
C GLU A 11 -20.06 -1.97 8.65
N LEU A 12 -18.73 -1.87 8.80
CA LEU A 12 -17.89 -1.08 7.91
C LEU A 12 -17.85 -1.62 6.47
N GLY A 13 -17.89 -2.94 6.29
CA GLY A 13 -17.99 -3.57 4.98
C GLY A 13 -19.29 -3.23 4.24
N LYS A 14 -20.40 -3.16 4.97
CA LYS A 14 -21.71 -2.70 4.45
C LYS A 14 -21.66 -1.21 4.09
N LEU A 15 -21.11 -0.37 4.97
CA LEU A 15 -20.98 1.07 4.74
C LEU A 15 -20.09 1.39 3.53
N ALA A 16 -18.96 0.69 3.39
CA ALA A 16 -18.11 0.81 2.21
C ALA A 16 -18.82 0.31 0.94
N SER A 17 -19.60 -0.76 1.04
CA SER A 17 -20.41 -1.26 -0.09
C SER A 17 -21.44 -0.23 -0.54
N LEU A 18 -22.12 0.45 0.39
CA LEU A 18 -23.10 1.49 0.06
C LEU A 18 -22.48 2.59 -0.83
N HIS A 19 -21.30 3.10 -0.47
CA HIS A 19 -20.61 4.10 -1.27
C HIS A 19 -20.26 3.56 -2.67
N MET A 20 -19.71 2.36 -2.73
CA MET A 20 -19.31 1.73 -3.99
C MET A 20 -20.51 1.43 -4.92
N ASP A 21 -21.62 0.96 -4.35
CA ASP A 21 -22.84 0.63 -5.08
C ASP A 21 -23.51 1.91 -5.65
N HIS A 22 -23.30 3.07 -5.01
CA HIS A 22 -23.66 4.39 -5.53
C HIS A 22 -22.59 5.03 -6.45
N GLY A 23 -21.53 4.29 -6.82
CA GLY A 23 -20.44 4.79 -7.67
C GLY A 23 -19.55 5.84 -7.00
N GLN A 24 -19.66 5.99 -5.67
CA GLN A 24 -18.87 6.93 -4.88
C GLN A 24 -17.58 6.28 -4.37
N LEU A 25 -16.56 7.10 -4.16
CA LEU A 25 -15.34 6.67 -3.48
C LEU A 25 -15.64 6.48 -1.99
N VAL A 26 -15.08 5.42 -1.40
CA VAL A 26 -15.16 5.21 0.06
C VAL A 26 -14.32 6.29 0.75
N PRO A 27 -14.90 7.06 1.69
CA PRO A 27 -14.16 8.08 2.44
C PRO A 27 -12.95 7.52 3.20
N ASP A 28 -11.86 8.27 3.24
CA ASP A 28 -10.60 7.88 3.89
C ASP A 28 -10.78 7.37 5.33
N PRO A 29 -11.58 8.02 6.23
CA PRO A 29 -11.78 7.52 7.58
C PRO A 29 -12.38 6.10 7.64
N ILE A 30 -13.31 5.78 6.73
CA ILE A 30 -13.92 4.45 6.66
C ILE A 30 -12.89 3.43 6.18
N VAL A 31 -12.06 3.78 5.19
CA VAL A 31 -10.98 2.90 4.71
C VAL A 31 -10.00 2.61 5.85
N VAL A 32 -9.59 3.62 6.61
CA VAL A 32 -8.67 3.45 7.75
C VAL A 32 -9.25 2.53 8.81
N GLN A 33 -10.53 2.69 9.17
CA GLN A 33 -11.18 1.80 10.14
C GLN A 33 -11.23 0.34 9.66
N ILE A 34 -11.49 0.10 8.37
CA ILE A 34 -11.48 -1.25 7.78
C ILE A 34 -10.07 -1.86 7.81
N VAL A 35 -9.05 -1.04 7.57
CA VAL A 35 -7.65 -1.45 7.70
C VAL A 35 -7.33 -1.75 9.18
N GLY A 36 -7.79 -0.91 10.11
CA GLY A 36 -7.64 -1.11 11.54
C GLY A 36 -8.23 -2.45 12.02
N GLU A 37 -9.50 -2.73 11.72
CA GLU A 37 -10.12 -4.04 12.03
C GLU A 37 -9.34 -5.23 11.46
N ARG A 38 -8.60 -5.02 10.36
CA ARG A 38 -7.75 -6.06 9.78
C ARG A 38 -6.44 -6.22 10.56
N LEU A 39 -5.84 -5.12 11.01
CA LEU A 39 -4.62 -5.08 11.81
C LEU A 39 -4.82 -5.65 13.22
N ASP A 40 -6.04 -5.58 13.77
CA ASP A 40 -6.39 -6.12 15.08
C ASP A 40 -6.46 -7.65 15.14
N ARG A 41 -6.42 -8.33 13.99
CA ARG A 41 -6.49 -9.80 13.96
C ARG A 41 -5.22 -10.44 14.49
N SER A 42 -5.36 -11.63 15.08
CA SER A 42 -4.27 -12.36 15.70
C SER A 42 -3.10 -12.66 14.76
N ASP A 43 -3.36 -12.84 13.47
CA ASP A 43 -2.32 -13.10 12.47
C ASP A 43 -1.43 -11.88 12.18
N CYS A 44 -1.87 -10.67 12.56
CA CYS A 44 -1.08 -9.44 12.45
C CYS A 44 -0.27 -9.12 13.72
N GLN A 45 -0.40 -9.91 14.80
CA GLN A 45 0.34 -9.66 16.05
C GLN A 45 1.86 -9.79 15.91
N ARG A 46 2.33 -10.59 14.95
CA ARG A 46 3.76 -10.76 14.66
C ARG A 46 4.29 -9.82 13.58
N GLY A 47 3.49 -8.82 13.21
CA GLY A 47 3.77 -7.92 12.09
C GLY A 47 2.85 -8.17 10.90
N CYS A 48 2.88 -7.23 9.96
CA CYS A 48 2.09 -7.29 8.74
C CYS A 48 2.79 -6.52 7.62
N LEU A 49 2.39 -6.82 6.38
CA LEU A 49 2.76 -6.02 5.20
C LEU A 49 1.50 -5.37 4.65
N LEU A 50 1.47 -4.05 4.63
CA LEU A 50 0.42 -3.29 3.99
C LEU A 50 0.77 -3.10 2.51
N ASP A 51 -0.08 -3.61 1.63
CA ASP A 51 0.06 -3.45 0.17
C ASP A 51 -1.10 -2.62 -0.39
N GLY A 52 -0.77 -1.52 -1.06
CA GLY A 52 -1.71 -0.62 -1.70
C GLY A 52 -2.46 0.33 -0.75
N PHE A 53 -2.03 0.45 0.51
CA PHE A 53 -2.52 1.41 1.50
C PHE A 53 -1.36 1.83 2.43
N PRO A 54 -1.23 3.11 2.82
CA PRO A 54 -2.04 4.26 2.40
C PRO A 54 -1.74 4.74 0.97
N ARG A 55 -2.66 5.50 0.39
CA ARG A 55 -2.53 6.11 -0.96
C ARG A 55 -2.62 7.63 -0.97
N THR A 56 -2.99 8.24 0.16
CA THR A 56 -3.13 9.69 0.35
C THR A 56 -2.51 10.07 1.71
N ILE A 57 -2.08 11.33 1.84
CA ILE A 57 -1.58 11.86 3.12
C ILE A 57 -2.64 11.75 4.24
N GLY A 58 -3.91 11.93 3.91
CA GLY A 58 -5.01 11.76 4.86
C GLY A 58 -5.09 10.35 5.43
N GLN A 59 -4.94 9.33 4.57
CA GLN A 59 -4.89 7.93 5.00
C GLN A 59 -3.64 7.63 5.84
N ALA A 60 -2.48 8.19 5.47
CA ALA A 60 -1.23 7.98 6.21
C ALA A 60 -1.32 8.55 7.63
N LYS A 61 -1.77 9.80 7.79
CA LYS A 61 -1.98 10.43 9.11
C LYS A 61 -2.97 9.65 9.96
N ALA A 62 -4.09 9.24 9.37
CA ALA A 62 -5.12 8.48 10.09
C ALA A 62 -4.64 7.06 10.47
N LEU A 63 -3.79 6.43 9.66
CA LEU A 63 -3.15 5.16 10.01
C LEU A 63 -2.20 5.32 11.20
N ASP A 64 -1.37 6.38 11.19
CA ASP A 64 -0.46 6.67 12.29
C ASP A 64 -1.22 6.93 13.60
N ASP A 65 -2.28 7.75 13.55
CA ASP A 65 -3.12 8.02 14.72
C ASP A 65 -3.75 6.73 15.28
N TYR A 66 -4.20 5.84 14.39
CA TYR A 66 -4.76 4.54 14.77
C TYR A 66 -3.71 3.63 15.42
N LEU A 67 -2.50 3.55 14.87
CA LEU A 67 -1.41 2.73 15.41
C LEU A 67 -0.92 3.27 16.77
N HIS A 68 -0.76 4.59 16.91
CA HIS A 68 -0.35 5.23 18.15
C HIS A 68 -1.33 4.95 19.31
N GLN A 69 -2.65 4.90 19.04
CA GLN A 69 -3.65 4.53 20.05
C GLN A 69 -3.44 3.12 20.61
N GLN A 70 -2.73 2.27 19.89
CA GLN A 70 -2.37 0.91 20.30
C GLN A 70 -0.92 0.78 20.78
N ASN A 71 -0.20 1.89 20.97
CA ASN A 71 1.24 1.93 21.23
C ASN A 71 2.05 1.16 20.17
N LYS A 72 1.68 1.30 18.90
CA LYS A 72 2.39 0.75 17.75
C LYS A 72 2.78 1.86 16.80
N ASP A 73 3.79 1.58 15.98
CA ASP A 73 4.29 2.45 14.92
C ASP A 73 4.52 1.66 13.63
N LEU A 74 4.68 2.35 12.51
CA LEU A 74 5.20 1.75 11.29
C LEU A 74 6.72 1.67 11.35
N ASP A 75 7.26 0.47 11.20
CA ASP A 75 8.70 0.24 11.24
C ASP A 75 9.42 0.65 9.95
N LEU A 76 8.76 0.45 8.81
CA LEU A 76 9.39 0.53 7.50
C LEU A 76 8.37 0.80 6.40
N VAL A 77 8.71 1.74 5.51
CA VAL A 77 8.03 1.95 4.23
C VAL A 77 9.03 1.68 3.11
N LEU A 78 8.70 0.78 2.20
CA LEU A 78 9.50 0.48 1.02
C LEU A 78 8.89 1.15 -0.20
N THR A 79 9.71 1.88 -0.96
CA THR A 79 9.35 2.32 -2.31
C THR A 79 10.22 1.60 -3.34
N LEU A 80 9.58 1.13 -4.41
CA LEU A 80 10.27 0.50 -5.53
C LEU A 80 10.41 1.53 -6.64
N ASP A 81 11.62 2.03 -6.84
CA ASP A 81 11.92 2.98 -7.91
C ASP A 81 12.11 2.22 -9.23
N VAL A 82 11.30 2.56 -10.22
CA VAL A 82 11.29 1.95 -11.53
C VAL A 82 11.05 3.06 -12.53
N ASN A 83 11.85 3.10 -13.58
CA ASN A 83 11.66 4.11 -14.61
C ASN A 83 10.28 3.96 -15.29
N GLN A 84 9.76 5.09 -15.77
CA GLN A 84 8.40 5.17 -16.30
C GLN A 84 8.17 4.25 -17.51
N GLU A 85 9.17 4.08 -18.37
CA GLU A 85 9.07 3.23 -19.57
C GLU A 85 8.92 1.76 -19.20
N GLU A 86 9.73 1.27 -18.26
CA GLU A 86 9.69 -0.10 -17.76
C GLU A 86 8.39 -0.37 -16.99
N LEU A 87 7.93 0.58 -16.15
CA LEU A 87 6.62 0.46 -15.49
C LEU A 87 5.48 0.31 -16.50
N PHE A 88 5.47 1.15 -17.53
CA PHE A 88 4.45 1.11 -18.57
C PHE A 88 4.48 -0.23 -19.31
N ARG A 89 5.67 -0.70 -19.69
CA ARG A 89 5.88 -1.99 -20.34
C ARG A 89 5.39 -3.17 -19.48
N ARG A 90 5.73 -3.19 -18.19
CA ARG A 90 5.29 -4.24 -17.24
C ARG A 90 3.76 -4.27 -17.09
N LEU A 91 3.11 -3.10 -17.04
CA LEU A 91 1.65 -3.03 -16.92
C LEU A 91 0.94 -3.49 -18.21
N LEU A 92 1.50 -3.20 -19.38
CA LEU A 92 0.99 -3.74 -20.65
C LEU A 92 1.18 -5.26 -20.75
N ASP A 93 2.36 -5.77 -20.41
CA ASP A 93 2.63 -7.22 -20.41
C ASP A 93 1.67 -7.96 -19.47
N ARG A 94 1.39 -7.37 -18.30
CA ARG A 94 0.38 -7.87 -17.35
C ARG A 94 -1.02 -7.91 -17.93
N SER A 95 -1.43 -6.88 -18.68
CA SER A 95 -2.72 -6.82 -19.37
C SER A 95 -2.95 -8.07 -20.23
N VAL A 96 -1.93 -8.46 -20.99
CA VAL A 96 -1.94 -9.62 -21.87
C VAL A 96 -1.90 -10.93 -21.08
N LYS A 97 -0.96 -11.07 -20.14
CA LYS A 97 -0.73 -12.32 -19.40
C LYS A 97 -1.87 -12.68 -18.44
N GLU A 98 -2.48 -11.69 -17.80
CA GLU A 98 -3.53 -11.90 -16.79
C GLU A 98 -4.94 -11.66 -17.33
N GLY A 99 -5.09 -11.31 -18.61
CA GLY A 99 -6.39 -11.01 -19.23
C GLY A 99 -7.08 -9.79 -18.62
N ARG A 100 -6.31 -8.80 -18.16
CA ARG A 100 -6.84 -7.56 -17.56
C ARG A 100 -7.28 -6.58 -18.62
N VAL A 101 -8.50 -6.74 -19.11
CA VAL A 101 -9.11 -5.91 -20.17
C VAL A 101 -9.19 -4.41 -19.82
N ASP A 102 -9.07 -4.05 -18.54
CA ASP A 102 -9.06 -2.66 -18.07
C ASP A 102 -7.67 -1.99 -18.15
N ASP A 103 -6.58 -2.76 -18.30
CA ASP A 103 -5.22 -2.26 -18.45
C ASP A 103 -4.95 -1.82 -19.90
N THR A 104 -5.67 -0.78 -20.36
CA THR A 104 -5.39 -0.10 -21.64
C THR A 104 -4.26 0.93 -21.49
N PRO A 105 -3.54 1.29 -22.58
CA PRO A 105 -2.53 2.35 -22.54
C PRO A 105 -3.02 3.64 -21.86
N GLU A 106 -4.25 4.07 -22.13
CA GLU A 106 -4.88 5.27 -21.56
C GLU A 106 -5.12 5.11 -20.06
N THR A 107 -5.65 3.96 -19.64
CA THR A 107 -5.89 3.66 -18.23
C THR A 107 -4.59 3.58 -17.44
N ILE A 108 -3.56 2.97 -18.02
CA ILE A 108 -2.22 2.90 -17.41
C ILE A 108 -1.66 4.30 -17.21
N ARG A 109 -1.64 5.15 -18.25
CA ARG A 109 -1.16 6.54 -18.13
C ARG A 109 -1.95 7.33 -17.08
N LYS A 110 -3.28 7.16 -17.05
CA LYS A 110 -4.14 7.77 -16.04
C LYS A 110 -3.77 7.32 -14.62
N ARG A 111 -3.51 6.02 -14.42
CA ARG A 111 -3.08 5.48 -13.11
C ARG A 111 -1.73 6.03 -12.69
N MET A 112 -0.77 6.13 -13.60
CA MET A 112 0.54 6.74 -13.32
C MET A 112 0.39 8.21 -12.91
N ARG A 113 -0.46 8.97 -13.60
CA ARG A 113 -0.75 10.37 -13.23
C ARG A 113 -1.37 10.47 -11.83
N ILE A 114 -2.37 9.65 -11.53
CA ILE A 114 -3.02 9.63 -10.20
C ILE A 114 -2.01 9.28 -9.10
N TYR A 115 -1.11 8.32 -9.35
CA TYR A 115 -0.05 7.98 -8.42
C TYR A 115 0.84 9.20 -8.13
N GLN A 116 1.27 9.92 -9.17
CA GLN A 116 2.12 11.10 -9.00
C GLN A 116 1.39 12.22 -8.22
N GLU A 117 0.12 12.47 -8.53
CA GLU A 117 -0.66 13.53 -7.87
C GLU A 117 -1.00 13.22 -6.41
N ARG A 118 -1.29 11.95 -6.07
CA ARG A 118 -1.92 11.59 -4.79
C ARG A 118 -1.05 10.74 -3.87
N THR A 119 -0.20 9.88 -4.45
CA THR A 119 0.56 8.87 -3.71
C THR A 119 2.03 9.24 -3.59
N SER A 120 2.66 9.84 -4.60
CA SER A 120 4.05 10.31 -4.50
C SER A 120 4.33 11.26 -3.33
N PRO A 121 3.41 12.16 -2.91
CA PRO A 121 3.62 12.99 -1.71
C PRO A 121 3.82 12.19 -0.42
N LEU A 122 3.41 10.91 -0.38
CA LEU A 122 3.69 10.03 0.75
C LEU A 122 5.18 9.73 0.91
N LEU A 123 5.97 9.83 -0.16
CA LEU A 123 7.42 9.62 -0.09
C LEU A 123 8.05 10.67 0.83
N ASP A 124 7.75 11.95 0.62
CA ASP A 124 8.25 13.03 1.47
C ASP A 124 7.78 12.84 2.93
N TYR A 125 6.50 12.52 3.12
CA TYR A 125 5.93 12.27 4.44
C TYR A 125 6.66 11.17 5.22
N TYR A 126 6.95 10.03 4.59
CA TYR A 126 7.65 8.93 5.24
C TYR A 126 9.17 9.10 5.28
N GLN A 127 9.73 9.92 4.39
CA GLN A 127 11.13 10.34 4.42
C GLN A 127 11.40 11.21 5.65
N GLU A 128 10.53 12.20 5.94
CA GLU A 128 10.62 13.06 7.12
C GLU A 128 10.54 12.26 8.43
N LYS A 129 9.78 11.16 8.44
CA LYS A 129 9.70 10.21 9.57
C LYS A 129 10.91 9.28 9.70
N GLY A 130 11.82 9.26 8.72
CA GLY A 130 13.02 8.42 8.74
C GLY A 130 12.79 6.92 8.48
N ILE A 131 11.56 6.52 8.14
CA ILE A 131 11.19 5.10 7.92
C ILE A 131 11.08 4.71 6.44
N LEU A 132 11.19 5.67 5.50
CA LEU A 132 11.24 5.36 4.08
C LEU A 132 12.59 4.74 3.70
N ARG A 133 12.55 3.68 2.89
CA ARG A 133 13.71 3.10 2.22
C ARG A 133 13.41 2.92 0.74
N ASN A 134 14.29 3.44 -0.10
CA ASN A 134 14.20 3.32 -1.54
C ASN A 134 14.88 2.03 -1.99
N VAL A 135 14.23 1.31 -2.90
CA VAL A 135 14.74 0.08 -3.51
C VAL A 135 14.73 0.25 -5.01
N ASP A 136 15.85 -0.04 -5.66
CA ASP A 136 15.87 -0.18 -7.12
C ASP A 136 14.98 -1.38 -7.53
N GLY A 137 13.88 -1.08 -8.22
CA GLY A 137 12.91 -2.06 -8.73
C GLY A 137 13.22 -2.55 -10.15
N MET A 138 14.33 -2.12 -10.76
CA MET A 138 14.82 -2.62 -12.04
C MET A 138 15.43 -4.02 -11.90
N GLY A 139 15.37 -4.81 -12.97
CA GLY A 139 15.86 -6.20 -12.99
C GLY A 139 14.78 -7.24 -12.72
N THR A 140 15.23 -8.45 -12.39
CA THR A 140 14.40 -9.64 -12.16
C THR A 140 13.75 -9.63 -10.78
N PRO A 141 12.64 -10.38 -10.57
CA PRO A 141 12.02 -10.52 -9.26
C PRO A 141 12.98 -11.03 -8.17
N ALA A 142 13.93 -11.91 -8.51
CA ALA A 142 14.90 -12.45 -7.56
C ALA A 142 15.92 -11.40 -7.10
N GLU A 143 16.39 -10.55 -8.01
CA GLU A 143 17.30 -9.44 -7.69
C GLU A 143 16.61 -8.41 -6.80
N VAL A 144 15.39 -8.00 -7.17
CA VAL A 144 14.59 -7.05 -6.38
C VAL A 144 14.28 -7.63 -5.00
N PHE A 145 13.90 -8.91 -4.90
CA PHE A 145 13.66 -9.59 -3.63
C PHE A 145 14.90 -9.59 -2.74
N THR A 146 16.08 -9.82 -3.31
CA THR A 146 17.35 -9.79 -2.57
C THR A 146 17.62 -8.42 -1.96
N ARG A 147 17.35 -7.34 -2.71
CA ARG A 147 17.48 -5.95 -2.21
C ARG A 147 16.50 -5.65 -1.09
N ILE A 148 15.23 -6.03 -1.27
CA ILE A 148 14.19 -5.87 -0.24
C ILE A 148 14.58 -6.61 1.04
N LYS A 149 14.99 -7.88 0.90
CA LYS A 149 15.37 -8.73 2.03
C LYS A 149 16.51 -8.11 2.83
N ALA A 150 17.54 -7.57 2.16
CA ALA A 150 18.65 -6.92 2.84
C ALA A 150 18.21 -5.74 3.72
N ILE A 151 17.25 -4.94 3.24
CA ILE A 151 16.70 -3.81 4.00
C ILE A 151 15.86 -4.29 5.19
N VAL A 152 14.95 -5.23 4.96
CA VAL A 152 14.07 -5.79 6.01
C VAL A 152 14.89 -6.47 7.10
N ASP A 153 15.91 -7.24 6.73
CA ASP A 153 16.81 -7.89 7.68
C ASP A 153 17.60 -6.86 8.51
N GLY A 154 17.99 -5.73 7.91
CA GLY A 154 18.66 -4.62 8.60
C GLY A 154 17.75 -3.98 9.65
N VAL A 155 16.57 -3.53 9.25
CA VAL A 155 15.57 -2.93 10.17
C VAL A 155 15.19 -3.91 11.29
N GLY A 156 15.02 -5.19 10.94
CA GLY A 156 14.71 -6.22 11.92
C GLY A 156 15.81 -6.43 12.98
N LYS A 157 17.09 -6.13 12.69
CA LYS A 157 18.16 -6.16 13.69
C LYS A 157 18.13 -4.93 14.58
N ASP A 158 17.97 -3.75 13.98
CA ASP A 158 17.87 -2.48 14.70
C ASP A 158 16.74 -2.51 15.75
N LEU A 159 15.58 -3.06 15.38
CA LEU A 159 14.43 -3.21 16.29
C LEU A 159 14.65 -4.24 17.41
N ARG A 160 15.52 -5.23 17.20
CA ARG A 160 15.88 -6.26 18.21
C ARG A 160 17.06 -5.85 19.08
N GLY A 161 17.82 -4.82 18.68
CA GLY A 161 19.02 -4.36 19.37
C GLY A 161 20.24 -5.25 19.16
N ASP A 162 20.30 -5.97 18.04
CA ASP A 162 21.38 -6.91 17.65
C ASP A 162 22.50 -6.26 16.82
#